data_AF-A0A317ZR93-F1
#
_entry.id   AF-A0A317ZR93-F1
#
_cell.length_a   1.000
_cell.length_b   1.000
_cell.length_c   1.000
_cell.angle_alpha   90.00
_cell.angle_beta   90.00
_cell.angle_gamma   90.00
#
_symmetry.space_group_name_H-M   'P 1'
#
loop_
_entity.id
_entity.type
_entity.pdbx_description
1 polymer ?
#
loop_
_entity_poly.entity_id
_entity_poly.type
_entity_poly.pdbx_seq_one_letter_code
_entity_poly.pdbx_strand_id
1 'polypeptide(L)'
;MKLTKIDPPGRSFSRWLTDEEVGQVLASSRGWKLGSDGSVVAGSLRKTTIAPSLAALGAAAAANRWISRPSVAGSDGSGPTHVMWGVFEARPDAEVAALVAAAS
;
A
#
# COMPACT_ATOMS: atom_id res chain seq x y z
N MET A 1 7.80 15.65 -13.42
CA MET A 1 6.90 14.66 -12.79
C MET A 1 5.84 15.38 -11.97
N LYS A 2 4.57 15.30 -12.39
CA LYS A 2 3.42 15.77 -11.62
C LYS A 2 3.16 14.75 -10.52
N LEU A 3 3.02 15.23 -9.28
CA LEU A 3 2.67 14.40 -8.13
C LEU A 3 1.25 14.73 -7.72
N THR A 4 0.36 13.74 -7.73
CA THR A 4 -1.03 13.89 -7.30
C THR A 4 -1.21 13.31 -5.90
N LYS A 5 -2.08 13.92 -5.12
CA LYS A 5 -2.48 13.38 -3.82
C LYS A 5 -3.17 12.03 -4.03
N ILE A 6 -2.89 11.08 -3.14
CA ILE A 6 -3.62 9.81 -3.06
C ILE A 6 -4.64 9.98 -1.94
N ASP A 7 -5.91 9.79 -2.27
CA ASP A 7 -6.99 9.72 -1.29
C ASP A 7 -7.20 8.25 -0.87
N PRO A 8 -7.69 7.98 0.36
CA PRO A 8 -8.03 6.63 0.76
C PRO A 8 -9.14 6.07 -0.14
N PRO A 9 -9.24 4.74 -0.29
CA PRO A 9 -10.31 4.14 -1.09
C PRO A 9 -11.68 4.50 -0.51
N GLY A 10 -12.65 4.79 -1.39
CA GLY A 10 -14.01 5.13 -0.99
C GLY A 10 -14.83 3.94 -0.46
N ARG A 11 -14.28 2.72 -0.47
CA ARG A 11 -14.93 1.50 0.02
C ARG A 11 -14.59 1.24 1.49
N SER A 12 -15.57 0.68 2.21
CA SER A 12 -15.42 0.28 3.61
C SER A 12 -14.39 -0.84 3.79
N PHE A 13 -13.59 -0.76 4.85
CA PHE A 13 -12.69 -1.81 5.35
C PHE A 13 -13.43 -3.08 5.82
N SER A 14 -14.76 -3.05 5.87
CA SER A 14 -15.60 -4.21 6.18
C SER A 14 -15.65 -5.25 5.05
N ARG A 15 -14.82 -5.10 4.02
CA ARG A 15 -14.64 -6.02 2.89
C ARG A 15 -13.16 -6.17 2.59
N TRP A 16 -12.80 -7.20 1.82
CA TRP A 16 -11.43 -7.34 1.37
C TRP A 16 -11.11 -6.24 0.38
N LEU A 17 -10.02 -5.55 0.67
CA LEU A 17 -9.41 -4.61 -0.23
C LEU A 17 -8.56 -5.37 -1.26
N THR A 18 -8.61 -4.92 -2.50
CA THR A 18 -7.66 -5.34 -3.54
C THR A 18 -6.26 -4.85 -3.16
N ASP A 19 -5.22 -5.41 -3.78
CA ASP A 19 -3.85 -4.95 -3.54
C ASP A 19 -3.70 -3.45 -3.89
N GLU A 20 -4.39 -2.97 -4.93
CA GLU A 20 -4.40 -1.54 -5.27
C GLU A 20 -5.04 -0.70 -4.16
N GLU A 21 -6.21 -1.11 -3.63
CA GLU A 21 -6.90 -0.42 -2.55
C GLU A 21 -6.07 -0.44 -1.25
N VAL A 22 -5.39 -1.56 -0.95
CA VAL A 22 -4.42 -1.61 0.16
C VAL A 22 -3.29 -0.61 -0.06
N GLY A 23 -2.72 -0.57 -1.26
CA GLY A 23 -1.69 0.40 -1.63
C GLY A 23 -2.16 1.84 -1.43
N GLN A 24 -3.41 2.16 -1.80
CA GLN A 24 -4.02 3.48 -1.59
C GLN A 24 -4.12 3.83 -0.10
N VAL A 25 -4.58 2.89 0.72
CA VAL A 25 -4.68 3.06 2.18
C VAL A 25 -3.32 3.38 2.79
N LEU A 26 -2.30 2.58 2.47
CA LEU A 26 -0.96 2.74 3.03
C LEU A 26 -0.27 4.02 2.55
N ALA A 27 -0.39 4.34 1.26
CA ALA A 27 0.20 5.55 0.69
C ALA A 27 -0.51 6.81 1.23
N SER A 28 -1.83 6.77 1.38
CA SER A 28 -2.60 7.87 1.95
C SER A 28 -2.24 8.10 3.42
N SER A 29 -2.06 7.06 4.23
CA SER A 29 -1.69 7.23 5.66
C SER A 29 -0.31 7.87 5.83
N ARG A 30 0.61 7.58 4.91
CA ARG A 30 1.97 8.16 4.86
C ARG A 30 2.04 9.55 4.22
N GLY A 31 0.96 10.03 3.61
CA GLY A 31 0.97 11.27 2.84
C GLY A 31 1.85 11.20 1.58
N TRP A 32 2.08 10.00 1.05
CA TRP A 32 2.78 9.79 -0.23
C TRP A 32 1.90 10.22 -1.40
N LYS A 33 2.52 10.35 -2.58
CA LYS A 33 1.89 10.89 -3.77
C LYS A 33 2.04 9.95 -4.95
N LEU A 34 1.10 10.02 -5.88
CA LEU A 34 1.14 9.25 -7.12
C LEU A 34 1.87 10.07 -8.20
N GLY A 35 2.81 9.42 -8.87
CA GLY A 35 3.46 9.91 -10.07
C GLY A 35 2.54 9.87 -11.28
N SER A 36 2.85 10.69 -12.28
CA SER A 36 2.20 10.63 -13.59
C SER A 36 2.41 9.30 -14.33
N ASP A 37 3.41 8.52 -13.93
CA ASP A 37 3.72 7.17 -14.39
C ASP A 37 3.07 6.07 -13.55
N GLY A 38 2.29 6.43 -12.52
CA GLY A 38 1.65 5.49 -11.59
C GLY A 38 2.52 5.09 -10.40
N SER A 39 3.75 5.57 -10.30
CA SER A 39 4.64 5.25 -9.17
C SER A 39 4.16 5.90 -7.86
N VAL A 40 4.42 5.24 -6.73
CA VAL A 40 4.17 5.79 -5.39
C VAL A 40 5.44 6.46 -4.89
N VAL A 41 5.38 7.75 -4.58
CA VAL A 41 6.54 8.59 -4.25
C VAL A 41 6.38 9.26 -2.90
N ALA A 42 7.42 9.15 -2.08
CA ALA A 42 7.57 9.86 -0.82
C ALA A 42 8.33 11.19 -1.00
N GLY A 43 7.99 12.17 -0.16
CA GLY A 43 8.68 13.45 -0.09
C GLY A 43 8.30 14.46 -1.19
N SER A 44 8.46 15.74 -0.89
CA SER A 44 8.23 16.86 -1.83
C SER A 44 9.52 17.34 -2.48
N LEU A 45 10.62 17.37 -1.72
CA LEU A 45 11.95 17.85 -2.15
C LEU A 45 12.83 16.71 -2.66
N ARG A 46 13.11 15.72 -1.80
CA ARG A 46 13.79 14.47 -2.19
C ARG A 46 12.71 13.44 -2.49
N LYS A 47 12.40 13.29 -3.78
CA LYS A 47 11.42 12.33 -4.27
C LYS A 47 12.03 10.94 -4.22
N THR A 48 11.49 10.09 -3.36
CA THR A 48 11.90 8.68 -3.25
C THR A 48 10.78 7.80 -3.79
N THR A 49 11.05 7.00 -4.80
CA THR A 49 10.08 6.00 -5.27
C THR A 49 9.99 4.87 -4.27
N ILE A 50 8.80 4.65 -3.74
CA ILE A 50 8.50 3.59 -2.78
C ILE A 50 8.03 2.33 -3.50
N ALA A 51 7.19 2.49 -4.52
CA ALA A 51 6.65 1.39 -5.28
C ALA A 51 6.45 1.79 -6.75
N PRO A 52 6.57 0.84 -7.69
CA PRO A 52 6.28 1.10 -9.11
C PRO A 52 4.78 1.33 -9.36
N SER A 53 3.90 0.84 -8.48
CA SER A 53 2.46 1.08 -8.52
C SER A 53 1.80 0.87 -7.15
N LEU A 54 0.56 1.32 -7.00
CA LEU A 54 -0.25 1.03 -5.80
C LEU A 54 -0.50 -0.47 -5.62
N ALA A 55 -0.74 -1.20 -6.71
CA ALA A 55 -0.90 -2.65 -6.67
C ALA A 55 0.37 -3.36 -6.17
N ALA A 56 1.55 -2.93 -6.63
CA ALA A 56 2.82 -3.49 -6.15
C ALA A 56 3.03 -3.22 -4.64
N LEU A 57 2.65 -2.03 -4.16
CA LEU A 57 2.70 -1.70 -2.73
C LEU A 57 1.77 -2.62 -1.91
N GLY A 58 0.54 -2.85 -2.36
CA GLY A 58 -0.39 -3.74 -1.64
C GLY A 58 0.00 -5.21 -1.68
N ALA A 59 0.54 -5.69 -2.81
CA ALA A 59 1.08 -7.05 -2.91
C ALA A 59 2.24 -7.25 -1.93
N ALA A 60 3.16 -6.28 -1.85
CA ALA A 60 4.24 -6.29 -0.86
C ALA A 60 3.69 -6.24 0.58
N ALA A 61 2.63 -5.48 0.83
CA ALA A 61 1.99 -5.43 2.14
C ALA A 61 1.41 -6.79 2.57
N ALA A 62 0.81 -7.53 1.64
CA ALA A 62 0.34 -8.90 1.89
C ALA A 62 1.52 -9.85 2.15
N ALA A 63 2.56 -9.81 1.31
CA ALA A 63 3.74 -10.67 1.44
C ALA A 63 4.49 -10.45 2.76
N ASN A 64 4.59 -9.20 3.22
CA ASN A 64 5.29 -8.81 4.43
C ASN A 64 4.40 -8.77 5.69
N ARG A 65 3.16 -9.26 5.59
CA ARG A 65 2.19 -9.31 6.71
C ARG A 65 1.91 -7.94 7.36
N TRP A 66 1.94 -6.87 6.57
CA TRP A 66 1.46 -5.54 6.99
C TRP A 66 -0.06 -5.46 6.97
N ILE A 67 -0.69 -6.38 6.25
CA ILE A 67 -2.13 -6.63 6.32
C ILE A 67 -2.38 -8.08 6.73
N SER A 68 -3.54 -8.30 7.33
CA SER A 68 -4.11 -9.63 7.52
C SER A 68 -5.38 -9.75 6.68
N ARG A 69 -5.36 -10.68 5.72
CA ARG A 69 -6.54 -11.18 5.01
C ARG A 69 -6.53 -12.70 5.09
N PRO A 70 -7.60 -13.36 5.59
CA PRO A 70 -7.64 -14.81 5.64
C PRO A 70 -7.73 -15.36 4.21
N SER A 71 -6.61 -15.89 3.71
CA SER A 71 -6.55 -16.65 2.47
C SER A 71 -7.11 -18.06 2.71
N VAL A 72 -8.44 -18.21 2.78
CA VAL A 72 -9.08 -19.51 2.94
C VAL A 72 -9.88 -19.87 1.70
N ALA A 73 -9.64 -21.06 1.17
CA ALA A 73 -10.50 -21.66 0.15
C ALA A 73 -11.93 -21.79 0.69
N GLY A 74 -12.90 -21.21 -0.01
CA GLY A 74 -14.30 -21.13 0.42
C GLY A 74 -14.72 -19.81 1.05
N SER A 75 -13.79 -18.86 1.25
CA SER A 75 -14.18 -17.48 1.51
C SER A 75 -14.68 -16.82 0.21
N ASP A 76 -15.85 -16.22 0.26
CA ASP A 76 -16.45 -15.43 -0.83
C ASP A 76 -15.78 -14.05 -1.01
N GLY A 77 -14.77 -13.75 -0.19
CA GLY A 77 -14.06 -12.49 -0.16
C GLY A 77 -14.78 -11.34 0.55
N SER A 78 -15.77 -11.66 1.37
CA SER A 78 -16.55 -10.65 2.13
C SER A 78 -15.91 -10.20 3.45
N GLY A 79 -14.80 -10.80 3.88
CA GLY A 79 -14.19 -10.51 5.18
C GLY A 79 -13.52 -9.12 5.24
N PRO A 80 -13.23 -8.57 6.44
CA PRO A 80 -12.51 -7.31 6.56
C PRO A 80 -11.01 -7.45 6.26
N THR A 81 -10.42 -6.46 5.59
CA THR A 81 -8.96 -6.32 5.54
C THR A 81 -8.47 -5.59 6.78
N HIS A 82 -7.62 -6.24 7.57
CA HIS A 82 -6.99 -5.61 8.73
C HIS A 82 -5.61 -5.07 8.36
N VAL A 83 -5.39 -3.77 8.57
CA VAL A 83 -4.07 -3.15 8.42
C VAL A 83 -3.35 -3.15 9.77
N MET A 84 -2.15 -3.70 9.79
CA MET A 84 -1.28 -3.77 10.97
C MET A 84 -0.47 -2.48 11.08
N TRP A 85 -1.12 -1.38 11.47
CA TRP A 85 -0.51 -0.04 11.47
C TRP A 85 0.81 0.04 12.22
N GLY A 86 0.89 -0.51 13.44
CA GLY A 86 2.12 -0.50 14.23
C GLY A 86 3.30 -1.24 13.56
N VAL A 87 3.00 -2.22 12.69
CA VAL A 87 4.02 -2.92 11.89
C VAL A 87 4.46 -2.00 10.74
N PHE A 88 3.52 -1.46 9.97
CA PHE A 88 3.84 -0.65 8.80
C PHE A 88 4.46 0.72 9.14
N GLU A 89 3.93 1.42 10.15
CA GLU A 89 4.37 2.78 10.51
C GLU A 89 5.75 2.81 11.18
N ALA A 90 6.14 1.73 11.86
CA ALA A 90 7.47 1.61 12.47
C ALA A 90 8.62 1.56 11.45
N ARG A 91 8.32 1.32 10.16
CA ARG A 91 9.33 1.17 9.11
C ARG A 91 9.71 2.53 8.49
N PRO A 92 10.98 2.79 8.20
CA PRO A 92 11.35 3.93 7.38
C PRO A 92 10.99 3.72 5.91
N ASP A 93 10.72 4.81 5.19
CA ASP A 93 10.36 4.79 3.77
C ASP A 93 11.36 4.00 2.90
N ALA A 94 12.66 4.06 3.22
CA ALA A 94 13.70 3.31 2.52
C ALA A 94 13.61 1.79 2.73
N GLU A 95 13.22 1.33 3.94
CA GLU A 95 12.98 -0.08 4.19
C GLU A 95 11.75 -0.57 3.42
N VAL A 96 10.67 0.22 3.42
CA VAL A 96 9.46 -0.12 2.64
C VAL A 96 9.80 -0.24 1.16
N ALA A 97 10.56 0.70 0.59
CA ALA A 97 10.97 0.66 -0.80
C ALA A 97 11.80 -0.60 -1.13
N ALA A 98 12.74 -0.98 -0.24
CA ALA A 98 13.53 -2.19 -0.40
C ALA A 98 12.68 -3.46 -0.36
N LEU A 99 11.71 -3.56 0.55
CA LEU A 99 10.80 -4.70 0.66
C LEU A 99 9.84 -4.80 -0.52
N VAL A 100 9.40 -3.67 -1.08
CA VAL A 100 8.61 -3.65 -2.33
C VAL A 100 9.45 -4.13 -3.51
N ALA A 101 10.68 -3.64 -3.64
CA ALA A 101 11.59 -4.07 -4.72
C ALA A 101 11.92 -5.57 -4.65
N ALA A 102 12.02 -6.14 -3.46
CA ALA A 102 12.26 -7.58 -3.27
C ALA A 102 11.02 -8.46 -3.56
N ALA A 103 9.82 -7.87 -3.59
CA ALA A 103 8.56 -8.57 -3.90
C ALA A 103 8.12 -8.44 -5.36
N SER A 104 8.87 -7.67 -6.17
CA SER A 104 8.59 -7.35 -7.58
C SER A 104 9.29 -8.30 -8.55
#